data_AF-G8M318-F1
#
_entry.id   AF-G8M318-F1
#
_cell.length_a   1.000
_cell.length_b   1.000
_cell.length_c   1.000
_cell.angle_alpha   90.00
_cell.angle_beta   90.00
_cell.angle_gamma   90.00
#
_symmetry.space_group_name_H-M   'P 1'
#
loop_
_entity.id
_entity.type
_entity.pdbx_description
1 polymer ?
#
loop_
_entity_poly.entity_id
_entity_poly.type
_entity_poly.pdbx_seq_one_letter_code
_entity_poly.pdbx_strand_id
1 'polypeptide(L)'
;MSRVQKFREIRHFKRKLILAFSFFILTLFVGIGAVDYSVSTLLWGKGEFGIFSVGPYGNDYYKISVFNNNLYINTKYISRDYKRLVEWINSKKEIFIPKK
;
A
#
# COMPACT_ATOMS: atom_id res chain seq x y z
N MET A 1 -30.78 -28.08 20.89
CA MET A 1 -30.00 -26.83 20.94
C MET A 1 -30.94 -25.64 20.76
N SER A 2 -30.81 -24.59 21.56
CA SER A 2 -31.73 -23.45 21.45
C SER A 2 -31.51 -22.68 20.14
N ARG A 3 -32.56 -22.03 19.59
CA ARG A 3 -32.44 -21.25 18.35
C ARG A 3 -31.31 -20.22 18.43
N VAL A 4 -31.14 -19.60 19.60
CA VAL A 4 -30.08 -18.61 19.87
C VAL A 4 -28.69 -19.24 19.78
N GLN A 5 -28.48 -20.44 20.33
CA GLN A 5 -27.21 -21.17 20.23
C GLN A 5 -26.87 -21.50 18.78
N LYS A 6 -27.84 -21.96 17.99
CA LYS A 6 -27.66 -22.25 16.55
C LYS A 6 -27.22 -21.00 15.77
N PHE A 7 -27.88 -19.85 15.96
CA PHE A 7 -27.49 -18.61 15.28
C PHE A 7 -26.16 -18.03 15.79
N ARG A 8 -25.77 -18.31 17.04
CA ARG A 8 -24.46 -17.94 17.56
C ARG A 8 -23.35 -18.73 16.88
N GLU A 9 -23.50 -20.04 16.77
CA GLU A 9 -22.52 -20.91 16.10
C GLU A 9 -22.33 -20.56 14.63
N ILE A 10 -23.43 -20.31 13.90
CA ILE A 10 -23.36 -19.89 12.48
C ILE A 10 -22.55 -18.59 12.32
N ARG A 11 -22.73 -17.60 13.21
CA ARG A 11 -21.95 -16.35 13.16
C ARG A 11 -20.47 -16.59 13.43
N HIS A 12 -20.13 -17.44 14.41
CA HIS A 12 -18.74 -17.79 14.68
C HIS A 12 -18.11 -18.57 13.52
N PHE A 13 -18.84 -19.51 12.92
CA PHE A 13 -18.37 -20.28 11.78
C PHE A 13 -18.09 -19.39 10.57
N LYS A 14 -19.02 -18.48 10.23
CA LYS A 14 -18.81 -17.50 9.15
C LYS A 14 -17.58 -16.62 9.39
N ARG A 15 -17.39 -16.13 10.62
CA ARG A 15 -16.19 -15.33 10.98
C ARG A 15 -14.90 -16.16 10.85
N LYS A 16 -14.89 -17.41 11.32
CA LYS A 16 -13.76 -18.32 11.15
C LYS A 16 -13.44 -18.56 9.68
N LEU A 17 -14.47 -18.77 8.85
CA LEU A 17 -14.31 -18.96 7.41
C LEU A 17 -13.69 -17.71 6.76
N ILE A 18 -14.21 -16.52 7.07
CA ILE A 18 -13.68 -15.25 6.55
C ILE A 18 -12.22 -15.07 6.96
N LEU A 19 -11.89 -15.33 8.24
CA LEU A 19 -10.52 -15.23 8.73
C LEU A 19 -9.59 -16.24 8.05
N ALA A 20 -10.00 -17.50 7.92
CA ALA A 20 -9.22 -18.54 7.25
C ALA A 20 -8.96 -18.19 5.78
N PHE A 21 -9.99 -17.72 5.07
CA PHE A 21 -9.89 -17.29 3.69
C PHE A 21 -9.00 -16.05 3.54
N SER A 22 -9.14 -15.07 4.43
CA SER A 22 -8.27 -13.89 4.46
C SER A 22 -6.80 -14.28 4.71
N PHE A 23 -6.55 -15.18 5.65
CA PHE A 23 -5.20 -15.66 5.97
C PHE A 23 -4.58 -16.43 4.80
N PHE A 24 -5.38 -17.26 4.11
CA PHE A 24 -4.97 -17.95 2.90
C PHE A 24 -4.54 -16.96 1.81
N ILE A 25 -5.37 -15.94 1.54
CA ILE A 25 -5.05 -14.89 0.55
C ILE A 25 -3.76 -14.16 0.93
N LEU A 26 -3.61 -13.76 2.21
CA LEU A 26 -2.40 -13.08 2.69
C LEU A 26 -1.15 -13.96 2.49
N THR A 27 -1.25 -15.23 2.84
CA THR A 27 -0.14 -16.19 2.68
C THR A 27 0.25 -16.34 1.21
N LEU A 28 -0.73 -16.40 0.30
CA LEU A 28 -0.50 -16.42 -1.14
C LEU A 28 0.28 -15.19 -1.61
N PHE A 29 -0.16 -13.98 -1.23
CA PHE A 29 0.52 -12.74 -1.61
C PHE A 29 1.94 -12.65 -1.04
N VAL A 30 2.15 -13.05 0.21
CA VAL A 30 3.48 -13.09 0.83
C VAL A 30 4.38 -14.07 0.10
N GLY A 31 3.88 -15.27 -0.23
CA GLY A 31 4.64 -16.28 -0.97
C GLY A 31 5.05 -15.79 -2.36
N ILE A 32 4.11 -15.20 -3.10
CA ILE A 32 4.39 -14.61 -4.42
C ILE A 32 5.43 -13.49 -4.31
N GLY A 33 5.26 -12.57 -3.35
CA GLY A 33 6.20 -11.48 -3.11
C GLY A 33 7.59 -11.97 -2.73
N ALA A 34 7.70 -12.99 -1.87
CA ALA A 34 8.98 -13.57 -1.47
C ALA A 34 9.73 -14.22 -2.65
N VAL A 35 9.01 -14.96 -3.50
CA VAL A 35 9.58 -15.56 -4.72
C VAL A 35 10.03 -14.47 -5.68
N ASP A 36 9.19 -13.46 -5.92
CA ASP A 36 9.51 -12.35 -6.82
C ASP A 36 10.74 -11.57 -6.38
N TYR A 37 10.83 -11.24 -5.08
CA TYR A 37 11.98 -10.57 -4.51
C TYR A 37 13.27 -11.41 -4.69
N SER A 38 13.19 -12.70 -4.40
CA SER A 38 14.32 -13.62 -4.54
C SER A 38 14.78 -13.73 -6.01
N VAL A 39 13.86 -13.95 -6.93
CA VAL A 39 14.13 -14.08 -8.38
C VAL A 39 14.68 -12.78 -8.95
N SER A 40 14.11 -11.64 -8.60
CA SER A 40 14.58 -10.33 -9.04
C SER A 40 16.01 -10.04 -8.54
N THR A 41 16.29 -10.36 -7.27
CA THR A 41 17.64 -10.24 -6.71
C THR A 41 18.64 -11.11 -7.45
N LEU A 42 18.28 -12.36 -7.76
CA LEU A 42 19.13 -13.30 -8.50
C LEU A 42 19.39 -12.88 -9.94
N LEU A 43 18.34 -12.45 -10.65
CA LEU A 43 18.45 -12.15 -12.08
C LEU A 43 19.03 -10.76 -12.36
N TRP A 44 18.69 -9.75 -11.56
CA TRP A 44 18.98 -8.34 -11.85
C TRP A 44 19.97 -7.73 -10.86
N GLY A 45 20.38 -8.47 -9.82
CA GLY A 45 21.36 -8.02 -8.82
C GLY A 45 20.87 -6.86 -7.93
N LYS A 46 19.58 -6.53 -8.02
CA LYS A 46 18.95 -5.43 -7.27
C LYS A 46 17.80 -6.01 -6.45
N GLY A 47 17.77 -5.67 -5.15
CA GLY A 47 16.71 -6.09 -4.22
C GLY A 47 15.42 -5.30 -4.41
N GLU A 48 14.91 -5.25 -5.64
CA GLU A 48 13.64 -4.62 -5.98
C GLU A 48 12.63 -5.72 -6.33
N PHE A 49 11.36 -5.57 -5.95
CA PHE A 49 10.31 -6.47 -6.39
C PHE A 49 10.13 -6.34 -7.92
N GLY A 50 10.31 -7.43 -8.65
CA GLY A 50 10.21 -7.47 -10.12
C GLY A 50 8.77 -7.34 -10.63
N ILE A 51 7.79 -7.76 -9.83
CA ILE A 51 6.35 -7.61 -10.11
C ILE A 51 5.85 -6.21 -9.78
N PHE A 52 6.43 -5.53 -8.79
CA PHE A 52 6.00 -4.19 -8.40
C PHE A 52 7.19 -3.34 -7.97
N SER A 53 7.58 -2.34 -8.76
CA SER A 53 8.62 -1.41 -8.35
C SER A 53 8.14 0.03 -8.44
N VAL A 54 8.57 0.84 -7.49
CA VAL A 54 8.27 2.27 -7.43
C VAL A 54 9.58 3.00 -7.23
N GLY A 55 9.95 3.86 -8.17
CA GLY A 55 11.21 4.57 -8.10
C GLY A 55 11.20 5.89 -8.88
N PRO A 56 12.12 6.81 -8.56
CA PRO A 56 12.25 8.06 -9.30
C PRO A 56 12.65 7.77 -10.76
N TYR A 57 12.07 8.52 -11.69
CA TYR A 57 12.37 8.45 -13.11
C TYR A 57 12.62 9.86 -13.65
N GLY A 58 13.88 10.23 -13.80
CA GLY A 58 14.27 11.61 -14.11
C GLY A 58 13.98 12.57 -12.95
N ASN A 59 13.78 13.86 -13.26
CA ASN A 59 13.65 14.91 -12.24
C ASN A 59 12.24 15.11 -11.69
N ASP A 60 11.22 14.90 -12.53
CA ASP A 60 9.82 15.29 -12.25
C ASP A 60 8.84 14.12 -12.29
N TYR A 61 9.32 12.88 -12.42
CA TYR A 61 8.46 11.71 -12.54
C TYR A 61 8.84 10.62 -11.55
N TYR A 62 7.82 9.90 -11.09
CA TYR A 62 7.95 8.61 -10.42
C TYR A 62 7.43 7.52 -11.34
N LYS A 63 8.20 6.46 -11.51
CA LYS A 63 7.78 5.28 -12.26
C LYS A 63 7.24 4.25 -11.29
N ILE A 64 6.02 3.79 -11.55
CA ILE A 64 5.40 2.63 -10.93
C ILE A 64 5.37 1.54 -12.00
N SER A 65 6.17 0.50 -11.82
CA SER A 65 6.15 -0.68 -12.67
C SER A 65 5.33 -1.76 -12.00
N VAL A 66 4.39 -2.35 -12.75
CA VAL A 66 3.62 -3.54 -12.36
C VAL A 66 3.77 -4.57 -13.48
N PHE A 67 4.48 -5.67 -13.21
CA PHE A 67 4.94 -6.61 -14.25
C PHE A 67 5.64 -5.86 -15.42
N ASN A 68 5.12 -6.02 -16.64
CA ASN A 68 5.65 -5.37 -17.84
C ASN A 68 4.98 -4.00 -18.12
N ASN A 69 4.05 -3.57 -17.28
CA ASN A 69 3.36 -2.30 -17.42
C ASN A 69 4.09 -1.23 -16.61
N ASN A 70 4.37 -0.10 -17.24
CA ASN A 70 5.02 1.04 -16.63
C ASN A 70 4.07 2.21 -16.62
N LEU A 71 3.75 2.70 -15.42
CA LEU A 71 2.97 3.91 -15.20
C LEU A 71 3.88 5.01 -14.68
N TYR A 72 3.83 6.18 -15.31
CA TYR A 72 4.66 7.33 -14.93
C TYR A 72 3.77 8.39 -14.31
N ILE A 73 4.03 8.71 -13.04
CA ILE A 73 3.34 9.76 -12.30
C ILE A 73 4.19 11.03 -12.38
N ASN A 74 3.63 12.10 -12.92
CA ASN A 74 4.26 13.40 -12.88
C ASN A 74 4.14 14.00 -11.48
N THR A 75 5.26 14.12 -10.76
CA THR A 75 5.32 14.64 -9.40
C THR A 75 5.49 16.15 -9.35
N LYS A 76 5.67 16.84 -10.47
CA LYS A 76 5.83 18.30 -10.52
C LYS A 76 4.62 19.05 -9.96
N TYR A 77 3.43 18.62 -10.33
CA TYR A 77 2.19 19.24 -9.86
C TYR A 77 1.85 18.78 -8.44
N ILE A 78 2.05 17.49 -8.14
CA ILE A 78 1.83 16.92 -6.81
C ILE A 78 2.71 17.60 -5.76
N SER A 79 3.99 17.82 -6.05
CA SER A 79 4.92 18.49 -5.14
C SER A 79 4.56 19.97 -4.92
N ARG A 80 4.09 20.65 -5.96
CA ARG A 80 3.60 22.03 -5.87
C ARG A 80 2.35 22.13 -5.00
N ASP A 81 1.40 21.22 -5.19
CA ASP A 81 0.15 21.21 -4.43
C ASP A 81 0.39 20.77 -2.98
N TYR A 82 1.31 19.85 -2.75
CA TYR A 82 1.77 19.49 -1.40
C TYR A 82 2.39 20.69 -0.68
N LYS A 83 3.28 21.46 -1.34
CA LYS A 83 3.85 22.69 -0.76
C LYS A 83 2.76 23.69 -0.37
N ARG A 84 1.80 23.93 -1.27
CA ARG A 84 0.66 24.83 -1.00
C ARG A 84 -0.19 24.35 0.19
N LEU A 85 -0.43 23.05 0.31
CA LEU A 85 -1.15 22.48 1.44
C LEU A 85 -0.37 22.66 2.75
N VAL A 86 0.94 22.41 2.75
CA VAL A 86 1.79 22.59 3.93
C VAL A 86 1.82 24.07 4.36
N GLU A 87 1.97 25.00 3.41
CA GLU A 87 1.90 26.45 3.68
C GLU A 87 0.54 26.86 4.23
N TRP A 88 -0.55 26.33 3.67
CA TRP A 88 -1.91 26.59 4.16
C TRP A 88 -2.13 26.06 5.58
N ILE A 89 -1.64 24.85 5.89
CA ILE A 89 -1.69 24.28 7.23
C ILE A 89 -0.85 25.11 8.21
N ASN A 90 0.36 25.52 7.81
CA ASN A 90 1.23 26.34 8.66
C ASN A 90 0.64 27.71 8.94
N SER A 91 0.10 28.41 7.94
CA SER A 91 -0.57 29.70 8.13
C SER A 91 -1.80 29.58 9.06
N LYS A 92 -2.57 28.49 8.95
CA LYS A 92 -3.66 28.19 9.90
C LYS A 92 -3.11 27.93 11.31
N LYS A 93 -2.00 27.21 11.45
CA LYS A 93 -1.36 26.91 12.74
C LYS A 93 -0.87 28.18 13.43
N GLU A 94 -0.32 29.13 12.70
CA GLU A 94 0.11 30.44 13.23
C GLU A 94 -1.08 31.32 13.67
N ILE A 95 -2.25 31.15 13.06
CA ILE A 95 -3.50 31.82 13.49
C ILE A 95 -4.03 31.26 14.82
N PHE A 96 -3.85 29.96 15.08
CA PHE A 96 -4.39 29.30 16.30
C PHE A 96 -3.39 29.24 17.46
N ILE A 97 -2.09 29.39 17.22
CA ILE A 97 -1.06 29.52 18.27
C ILE A 97 -0.20 30.72 17.90
N PRO A 98 -0.55 31.95 18.33
CA PRO A 98 0.33 33.08 18.16
C PRO A 98 1.62 32.78 18.93
N LYS A 99 2.77 32.87 18.25
CA LYS A 99 4.06 32.87 18.93
C LYS A 99 4.05 34.04 19.92
N LYS A 100 4.29 33.74 21.20
CA LYS A 100 4.59 34.72 22.25
C LYS A 100 5.84 35.51 21.89
#